data_AF-A0A7L5SQA9-F1
#
_entry.id   AF-A0A7L5SQA9-F1
#
_cell.length_a   1.000
_cell.length_b   1.000
_cell.length_c   1.000
_cell.angle_alpha   90.00
_cell.angle_beta   90.00
_cell.angle_gamma   90.00
#
_symmetry.space_group_name_H-M   'P 1'
#
loop_
_entity.id
_entity.type
_entity.pdbx_description
1 polymer ?
#
loop_
_entity_poly.entity_id
_entity_poly.type
_entity_poly.pdbx_seq_one_letter_code
_entity_poly.pdbx_strand_id
1 'polypeptide(L)'
;MPSYYVASDIGGTFTDTVVIDGNGRVGRYKSSTVPDNPAEGVLGTLVDAAEERGVDLAELLADVETPTAPPSPPTPCSKAAPRRSA
;
A
#
# COMPACT_ATOMS: atom_id res chain seq x y z
N MET A 1 19.88 6.41 6.88
CA MET A 1 18.83 6.47 5.84
C MET A 1 17.50 6.59 6.54
N PRO A 2 16.62 7.52 6.12
CA PRO A 2 15.22 7.36 6.46
C PRO A 2 14.73 6.07 5.79
N SER A 3 14.13 5.19 6.58
CA SER A 3 13.39 4.04 6.09
C SER A 3 11.93 4.44 6.03
N TYR A 4 11.30 4.31 4.88
CA TYR A 4 9.85 4.44 4.74
C TYR A 4 9.20 3.07 4.75
N TYR A 5 8.26 2.86 5.65
CA TYR A 5 7.33 1.72 5.55
C TYR A 5 6.06 2.17 4.87
N VAL A 6 5.72 1.49 3.78
CA VAL A 6 4.54 1.78 2.97
C VAL A 6 3.63 0.57 2.98
N ALA A 7 2.37 0.78 3.31
CA ALA A 7 1.33 -0.24 3.23
C ALA A 7 0.11 0.32 2.50
N SER A 8 -0.32 -0.36 1.43
CA SER A 8 -1.53 -0.01 0.69
C SER A 8 -2.60 -1.07 0.84
N ASP A 9 -3.85 -0.63 1.00
CA ASP A 9 -5.06 -1.42 0.93
C ASP A 9 -5.86 -1.01 -0.32
N ILE A 10 -5.94 -1.92 -1.29
CA ILE A 10 -6.64 -1.68 -2.54
C ILE A 10 -8.07 -2.20 -2.38
N GLY A 11 -8.99 -1.27 -2.12
CA GLY A 11 -10.42 -1.54 -2.09
C GLY A 11 -11.08 -1.44 -3.48
N GLY A 12 -12.40 -1.66 -3.52
CA GLY A 12 -13.18 -1.57 -4.76
C GLY A 12 -13.45 -0.15 -5.26
N THR A 13 -13.53 0.83 -4.36
CA THR A 13 -13.79 2.24 -4.70
C THR A 13 -12.57 3.12 -4.43
N PHE A 14 -11.83 2.81 -3.37
CA PHE A 14 -10.69 3.61 -2.93
C PHE A 14 -9.51 2.72 -2.61
N THR A 15 -8.34 3.28 -2.85
CA THR A 15 -7.04 2.77 -2.42
C THR A 15 -6.56 3.65 -1.29
N ASP A 16 -6.32 3.04 -0.13
CA ASP A 16 -5.83 3.71 1.05
C ASP A 16 -4.36 3.32 1.26
N THR A 17 -3.48 4.28 1.56
CA THR A 17 -2.06 4.04 1.79
C THR A 17 -1.59 4.70 3.06
N VAL A 18 -0.82 3.96 3.85
CA VAL A 18 -0.16 4.46 5.06
C VAL A 18 1.34 4.51 4.79
N VAL A 19 1.95 5.66 5.10
CA VAL A 19 3.40 5.87 5.01
C VAL A 19 3.94 6.22 6.39
N ILE A 20 4.90 5.44 6.87
CA ILE A 20 5.58 5.65 8.15
C ILE A 20 7.03 6.00 7.84
N ASP A 21 7.52 7.12 8.36
CA ASP A 21 8.93 7.50 8.23
C ASP A 21 9.80 6.95 9.38
N GLY A 22 11.12 7.09 9.24
CA GLY A 22 12.08 6.64 10.25
C GLY A 22 11.98 7.35 11.61
N ASN A 23 11.24 8.46 11.71
CA ASN A 23 10.94 9.16 12.96
C ASN A 23 9.61 8.72 13.57
N GLY A 24 8.91 7.76 12.95
CA GLY A 24 7.61 7.27 13.37
C GLY A 24 6.43 8.18 12.99
N ARG A 25 6.62 9.17 12.10
CA ARG A 25 5.51 10.00 11.60
C ARG A 25 4.68 9.19 10.63
N VAL A 26 3.37 9.18 10.86
CA VAL A 26 2.40 8.42 10.07
C VAL A 26 1.59 9.36 9.18
N GLY A 27 1.67 9.18 7.87
CA GLY A 27 0.79 9.80 6.88
C GLY A 27 -0.24 8.80 6.37
N ARG A 28 -1.45 9.28 6.06
CA ARG A 28 -2.53 8.47 5.49
C ARG A 28 -3.06 9.15 4.25
N TYR A 29 -3.08 8.42 3.16
CA TYR A 29 -3.39 8.91 1.82
C TYR A 29 -4.50 8.06 1.23
N LYS A 30 -5.34 8.68 0.42
CA LYS A 30 -6.51 8.01 -0.16
C LYS A 30 -6.72 8.50 -1.57
N SER A 31 -6.77 7.56 -2.50
CA SER A 31 -7.05 7.83 -3.91
C SER A 31 -8.20 6.95 -4.40
N SER A 32 -8.83 7.33 -5.51
CA SER A 32 -9.77 6.46 -6.19
C SER A 32 -9.05 5.22 -6.72
N THR A 33 -9.64 4.03 -6.50
CA THR A 33 -9.14 2.82 -7.14
C THR A 33 -9.36 2.92 -8.64
N VAL A 34 -8.35 2.52 -9.41
CA VAL A 34 -8.44 2.32 -10.87
C VAL A 34 -8.54 0.81 -11.11
N PRO A 35 -9.73 0.24 -11.37
CA PRO A 35 -9.90 -1.22 -11.40
C PRO A 35 -9.10 -1.90 -12.51
N ASP A 36 -8.96 -1.23 -13.65
CA ASP A 36 -8.21 -1.74 -14.80
C ASP A 36 -6.68 -1.65 -14.59
N ASN A 37 -6.24 -0.76 -13.68
CA ASN A 37 -4.84 -0.60 -13.31
C ASN A 37 -4.68 -0.20 -11.82
N PRO A 38 -4.76 -1.16 -10.88
CA PRO A 38 -4.69 -0.85 -9.45
C PRO A 38 -3.41 -0.14 -9.01
N ALA A 39 -2.33 -0.29 -9.77
CA ALA A 39 -1.07 0.40 -9.50
C ALA A 39 -1.20 1.92 -9.61
N GLU A 40 -2.04 2.44 -10.51
CA GLU A 40 -2.28 3.88 -10.61
C GLU A 40 -2.93 4.45 -9.34
N GLY A 41 -3.87 3.70 -8.75
CA GLY A 41 -4.50 4.10 -7.48
C GLY A 41 -3.47 4.21 -6.35
N VAL A 42 -2.57 3.23 -6.26
CA VAL A 42 -1.46 3.23 -5.29
C VAL A 42 -0.48 4.37 -5.57
N LEU A 43 -0.03 4.54 -6.81
CA LEU A 43 0.91 5.61 -7.16
C LEU A 43 0.33 6.98 -6.86
N GLY A 44 -0.97 7.21 -7.10
CA GLY A 44 -1.64 8.45 -6.72
C GLY A 44 -1.49 8.76 -5.23
N THR A 45 -1.73 7.77 -4.36
CA THR A 45 -1.53 7.96 -2.92
C THR A 45 -0.08 8.23 -2.51
N LEU A 46 0.90 7.73 -3.27
CA LEU A 46 2.32 7.94 -2.99
C LEU A 46 2.81 9.30 -3.50
N VAL A 47 2.21 9.82 -4.58
CA VAL A 47 2.43 11.20 -5.03
C VAL A 47 1.98 12.17 -3.94
N ASP A 48 0.77 12.01 -3.40
CA ASP A 48 0.27 12.85 -2.30
C ASP A 48 1.22 12.79 -1.08
N ALA A 49 1.77 11.61 -0.79
CA ALA A 49 2.71 11.41 0.30
C ALA A 49 4.06 12.11 0.07
N ALA A 50 4.54 12.13 -1.17
CA ALA A 50 5.77 12.80 -1.57
C ALA A 50 5.61 14.32 -1.53
N GLU A 51 4.48 14.84 -2.05
CA GLU A 51 4.15 16.26 -2.03
C GLU A 51 4.06 16.83 -0.60
N GLU A 52 3.38 16.12 0.33
CA GLU A 52 3.30 16.54 1.73
C GLU A 52 4.70 16.65 2.39
N ARG A 53 5.63 15.79 1.96
CA ARG A 53 7.00 15.73 2.49
C ARG A 53 7.98 16.64 1.76
N GLY A 54 7.57 17.24 0.64
CA GLY A 54 8.42 18.08 -0.18
C GLY A 54 9.58 17.33 -0.84
N VAL A 55 9.38 16.05 -1.15
CA VAL A 55 10.36 15.19 -1.85
C VAL A 55 9.78 14.71 -3.17
N ASP A 56 10.62 14.29 -4.10
CA ASP A 56 10.15 13.66 -5.33
C ASP A 56 9.67 12.22 -5.07
N LEU A 57 8.69 11.75 -5.84
CA LEU A 57 8.18 10.36 -5.72
C LEU A 57 9.32 9.33 -5.89
N ALA A 58 10.26 9.57 -6.79
CA ALA A 58 11.38 8.68 -7.03
C ALA A 58 12.32 8.59 -5.81
N GLU A 59 12.53 9.70 -5.11
CA GLU A 59 13.32 9.75 -3.87
C GLU A 59 12.60 9.00 -2.75
N LEU A 60 11.30 9.25 -2.59
CA LEU A 60 10.48 8.53 -1.60
C LEU A 60 10.55 7.02 -1.82
N LEU A 61 10.39 6.56 -3.06
CA LEU A 61 10.42 5.13 -3.42
C LEU A 61 11.80 4.49 -3.23
N ALA A 62 12.89 5.23 -3.45
CA ALA A 62 14.24 4.72 -3.25
C ALA A 62 14.53 4.39 -1.77
N ASP A 63 13.86 5.09 -0.86
CA ASP A 63 14.00 4.94 0.59
C ASP A 63 12.91 4.02 1.21
N VAL A 64 12.03 3.43 0.40
CA VAL A 64 11.05 2.45 0.90
C VAL A 64 11.75 1.15 1.28
N GLU A 65 11.56 0.74 2.53
CA GLU A 65 12.07 -0.53 3.00
C GLU A 65 11.16 -1.68 2.53
N THR A 66 11.74 -2.61 1.78
CA THR A 66 11.09 -3.89 1.47
C THR A 66 11.41 -4.87 2.59
N PRO A 67 10.44 -5.32 3.39
CA PRO A 67 10.69 -6.39 4.35
C PRO A 67 11.06 -7.64 3.55
N THR A 68 12.31 -8.10 3.68
CA THR A 68 12.70 -9.40 3.14
C THR A 68 12.00 -10.47 3.97
N ALA A 69 10.80 -10.87 3.57
CA ALA A 69 10.14 -12.02 4.16
C ALA A 69 10.92 -13.29 3.79
N PRO A 70 11.20 -14.21 4.73
CA PRO A 70 11.61 -15.56 4.36
C PRO A 70 10.48 -16.22 3.53
N PRO A 71 10.79 -17.12 2.59
CA PRO A 71 9.80 -17.71 1.70
C PRO A 71 8.67 -18.35 2.51
N SER A 72 7.45 -17.84 2.34
CA SER A 72 6.25 -18.38 2.96
C SER A 72 5.75 -19.61 2.17
N PRO A 73 5.32 -20.68 2.85
CA PRO A 73 4.69 -21.82 2.17
C PRO A 73 3.39 -21.37 1.47
N PRO A 74 3.01 -22.01 0.35
CA PRO A 74 1.79 -21.64 -0.37
C PRO A 74 0.56 -21.78 0.53
N THR A 75 -0.16 -20.67 0.72
CA THR A 75 -1.44 -20.66 1.43
C THR A 75 -2.46 -21.47 0.63
N PRO A 76 -3.08 -22.53 1.17
CA PRO A 76 -4.16 -23.22 0.48
C PRO A 76 -5.35 -22.26 0.35
N CYS A 77 -5.82 -22.08 -0.89
CA CYS A 77 -6.98 -21.25 -1.20
C CYS A 77 -8.25 -21.88 -0.61
N SER A 78 -8.61 -21.50 0.62
CA SER A 78 -9.88 -21.86 1.25
C SER A 78 -10.95 -20.82 0.85
N LYS A 79 -11.61 -21.06 -0.29
CA LYS A 79 -12.89 -20.43 -0.62
C LYS A 79 -13.94 -21.50 -0.87
N ALA A 80 -14.73 -21.81 0.16
CA ALA A 80 -16.14 -22.19 0.06
C ALA A 80 -16.75 -22.25 1.46
N ALA A 81 -17.26 -21.12 1.95
CA ALA A 81 -18.25 -21.17 3.04
C ALA A 81 -19.53 -21.83 2.50
N PRO A 82 -20.12 -22.83 3.19
CA PRO A 82 -21.35 -23.45 2.72
C PRO A 82 -22.50 -22.45 2.80
N ARG A 83 -23.23 -22.28 1.69
CA ARG A 83 -24.52 -21.56 1.70
C ARG A 83 -25.43 -22.27 2.71
N ARG A 84 -25.84 -21.55 3.76
CA ARG A 84 -27.00 -21.94 4.56
C ARG A 84 -28.23 -21.85 3.66
N SER A 85 -28.80 -22.99 3.30
CA SER A 85 -30.19 -23.10 2.87
C SER A 85 -31.09 -23.30 4.09
N ALA A 86 -32.27 -22.68 4.01
CA ALA A 86 -33.31 -22.57 5.04
C ALA A 86 -33.82 -23.91 5.58
#